data_AF-A0A3D3R1N9-F1
#
_entry.id   AF-A0A3D3R1N9-F1
#
_cell.length_a   1.000
_cell.length_b   1.000
_cell.length_c   1.000
_cell.angle_alpha   90.00
_cell.angle_beta   90.00
_cell.angle_gamma   90.00
#
_symmetry.space_group_name_H-M   'P 1'
#
loop_
_entity.id
_entity.type
_entity.pdbx_description
1 polymer ?
#
loop_
_entity_poly.entity_id
_entity_poly.type
_entity_poly.pdbx_seq_one_letter_code
_entity_poly.pdbx_strand_id
1 'polypeptide(L)'
;AVFVFLSSFCRSEEAGPSSDQNQNGIYTAKDLVMKTMGGRQFWGDVQFFHGWKIQQHVISQHYRLLDPKDQRHASGSLAVCQQRLA
;
A
#
# COMPACT_ATOMS: atom_id res chain seq x y z
N ALA A 1 -1.47 -28.88 34.96
CA ALA A 1 -0.21 -29.11 34.22
C ALA A 1 -0.10 -28.04 33.14
N VAL A 2 0.97 -27.25 33.15
CA VAL A 2 1.28 -26.24 32.13
C VAL A 2 2.11 -26.94 31.07
N PHE A 3 1.61 -27.04 29.83
CA PHE A 3 2.43 -27.50 28.71
C PHE A 3 2.90 -26.28 27.91
N VAL A 4 4.15 -25.90 28.17
CA VAL A 4 4.94 -25.04 27.28
C VAL A 4 5.49 -25.95 26.18
N PHE A 5 5.09 -25.72 24.93
CA PHE A 5 5.87 -26.19 23.79
C PHE A 5 6.39 -24.99 23.03
N LEU A 6 7.64 -24.66 23.38
CA LEU A 6 8.54 -23.77 22.69
C LEU A 6 9.02 -24.43 21.39
N SER A 7 9.53 -23.57 20.49
CA SER A 7 10.37 -23.84 19.32
C SER A 7 9.69 -24.26 18.01
N SER A 8 9.51 -23.24 17.17
CA SER A 8 9.98 -23.20 15.77
C SER A 8 10.82 -24.38 15.33
N PHE A 9 10.31 -25.12 14.34
CA PHE A 9 11.13 -25.61 13.24
C PHE A 9 10.33 -25.34 11.96
N CYS A 10 10.51 -24.15 11.39
CA CYS A 10 10.19 -23.96 9.98
C CYS A 10 11.24 -24.79 9.24
N ARG A 11 10.83 -25.95 8.71
CA ARG A 11 11.66 -26.78 7.85
C ARG A 11 11.99 -25.93 6.61
N SER A 12 13.24 -25.48 6.50
CA SER A 12 13.77 -25.09 5.20
C SER A 12 13.80 -26.35 4.35
N GLU A 13 12.77 -26.52 3.52
CA GLU A 13 12.82 -27.48 2.42
C GLU A 13 13.40 -26.73 1.23
N GLU A 14 14.69 -26.92 1.08
CA GLU A 14 15.51 -26.46 -0.02
C GLU A 14 15.07 -27.20 -1.29
N ALA A 15 14.02 -26.67 -1.93
CA ALA A 15 13.67 -27.01 -3.30
C ALA A 15 14.79 -26.52 -4.21
N GLY A 16 15.45 -27.48 -4.87
CA GLY A 16 16.60 -27.26 -5.74
C GLY A 16 16.34 -26.31 -6.90
N PRO A 17 17.39 -25.99 -7.68
CA PRO A 17 17.30 -25.03 -8.77
C PRO A 17 16.44 -25.60 -9.90
N SER A 18 15.16 -25.25 -9.91
CA SER A 18 14.33 -25.37 -11.11
C SER A 18 14.77 -24.27 -12.06
N SER A 19 15.62 -24.66 -13.02
CA SER A 19 15.88 -23.91 -14.23
C SER A 19 14.56 -23.63 -14.95
N ASP A 20 14.15 -22.37 -15.02
CA ASP A 20 13.20 -21.94 -16.06
C ASP A 20 13.66 -20.65 -16.71
N GLN A 21 13.51 -20.67 -18.03
CA GLN A 21 14.19 -19.84 -19.01
C GLN A 21 13.57 -18.45 -19.12
N ASN A 22 14.44 -17.44 -19.30
CA ASN A 22 14.30 -16.34 -20.26
C ASN A 22 12.89 -15.74 -20.46
N GLN A 23 12.63 -14.60 -19.84
CA GLN A 23 11.72 -13.59 -20.38
C GLN A 23 12.34 -12.20 -20.23
N ASN A 24 13.12 -11.81 -21.24
CA ASN A 24 13.50 -10.41 -21.50
C ASN A 24 12.26 -9.62 -21.97
N GLY A 25 11.27 -9.47 -21.10
CA GLY A 25 10.16 -8.55 -21.33
C GLY A 25 10.63 -7.14 -21.02
N ILE A 26 10.68 -6.27 -22.04
CA ILE A 26 10.86 -4.84 -21.84
C ILE A 26 9.61 -4.32 -21.11
N TYR A 27 9.62 -4.37 -19.78
CA TYR A 27 8.66 -3.64 -18.97
C TYR A 27 8.95 -2.15 -19.21
N THR A 28 8.16 -1.51 -20.06
CA THR A 28 8.27 -0.07 -20.24
C THR A 28 7.96 0.58 -18.88
N ALA A 29 8.79 1.55 -18.46
CA ALA A 29 8.63 2.27 -17.19
C ALA A 29 7.25 2.96 -17.02
N LYS A 30 6.39 2.90 -18.04
CA LYS A 30 5.03 3.44 -18.07
C LYS A 30 4.00 2.57 -17.32
N ASP A 31 4.25 1.28 -17.10
CA ASP A 31 3.25 0.38 -16.50
C ASP A 31 3.40 0.18 -14.98
N LEU A 32 4.39 0.80 -14.35
CA LEU A 32 4.56 0.74 -12.89
C LEU A 32 3.62 1.73 -12.20
N VAL A 33 2.31 1.52 -12.33
CA VAL A 33 1.32 2.15 -11.44
C VAL A 33 1.44 1.48 -10.08
N MET A 34 2.35 2.01 -9.26
CA MET A 34 2.59 1.55 -7.90
C MET A 34 1.32 1.77 -7.05
N LYS A 35 0.48 0.74 -6.95
CA LYS A 35 -0.55 0.66 -5.92
C LYS A 35 0.16 0.78 -4.57
N THR A 36 -0.38 1.59 -3.66
CA THR A 36 0.23 1.80 -2.34
C THR A 36 0.33 0.45 -1.62
N MET A 37 1.52 -0.15 -1.58
CA MET A 37 1.77 -1.42 -0.90
C MET A 37 1.66 -1.20 0.61
N GLY A 38 0.51 -1.58 1.19
CA GLY A 38 0.30 -1.63 2.64
C GLY A 38 0.23 -0.26 3.32
N GLY A 39 -0.97 0.15 3.74
CA GLY A 39 -1.09 1.41 4.49
C GLY A 39 -2.52 1.89 4.70
N ARG A 40 -3.45 1.02 5.10
CA ARG A 40 -4.76 1.47 5.65
C ARG A 40 -4.76 1.53 7.17
N GLN A 41 -3.87 0.79 7.85
CA GLN A 41 -3.80 0.73 9.32
C GLN A 41 -3.58 2.11 9.96
N PHE A 42 -2.78 2.97 9.31
CA PHE A 42 -2.38 4.28 9.85
C PHE A 42 -3.05 5.45 9.12
N TRP A 43 -4.10 5.21 8.35
CA TRP A 43 -4.77 6.24 7.58
C TRP A 43 -6.25 6.28 7.93
N GLY A 44 -6.69 7.38 8.55
CA GLY A 44 -8.08 7.65 8.87
C GLY A 44 -8.74 8.47 7.76
N ASP A 45 -9.96 8.11 7.37
CA ASP A 45 -10.75 8.89 6.43
C ASP A 45 -11.30 10.15 7.13
N VAL A 46 -11.02 11.34 6.57
CA VAL A 46 -11.45 12.64 7.12
C VAL A 46 -12.62 13.20 6.33
N GLN A 47 -12.64 12.98 5.01
CA GLN A 47 -13.68 13.47 4.11
C GLN A 47 -13.93 12.44 3.02
N PHE A 48 -15.20 12.26 2.65
CA PHE A 48 -15.62 11.46 1.51
C PHE A 48 -16.56 12.27 0.62
N PHE A 49 -16.33 12.28 -0.69
CA PHE A 49 -17.16 13.01 -1.66
C PHE A 49 -17.13 12.30 -3.02
N HIS A 50 -18.28 11.86 -3.53
CA HIS A 50 -18.41 11.18 -4.84
C HIS A 50 -17.35 10.10 -5.11
N GLY A 51 -17.02 9.28 -4.10
CA GLY A 51 -16.02 8.21 -4.23
C GLY A 51 -14.57 8.65 -4.01
N TRP A 52 -14.31 9.96 -3.97
CA TRP A 52 -13.05 10.51 -3.51
C TRP A 52 -12.96 10.48 -2.00
N LYS A 53 -11.78 10.19 -1.48
CA LYS A 53 -11.51 10.13 -0.05
C LYS A 53 -10.27 10.95 0.28
N ILE A 54 -10.37 11.81 1.28
CA ILE A 54 -9.22 12.45 1.90
C ILE A 54 -8.88 11.65 3.14
N GLN A 55 -7.65 11.17 3.21
CA GLN A 55 -7.15 10.39 4.33
C GLN A 55 -6.04 11.15 5.04
N GLN A 56 -5.99 11.00 6.36
CA GLN A 56 -4.97 11.56 7.22
C GLN A 56 -4.13 10.45 7.81
N HIS A 57 -2.81 10.61 7.73
CA HIS A 57 -1.88 9.73 8.42
C HIS A 57 -1.91 10.04 9.92
N VAL A 58 -2.26 9.05 10.75
CA VAL A 58 -2.51 9.23 12.19
C VAL A 58 -1.27 9.75 12.92
N ILE A 59 -0.08 9.31 12.52
CA ILE A 59 1.18 9.65 13.21
C ILE A 59 1.74 10.99 12.72
N SER A 60 1.88 11.17 11.41
CA SER A 60 2.54 12.34 10.84
C SER A 60 1.58 13.49 10.51
N GLN A 61 0.27 13.28 10.69
CA GLN A 61 -0.76 14.30 10.46
C GLN A 61 -0.77 14.84 9.01
N HIS A 62 -0.21 14.07 8.06
CA HIS A 62 -0.23 14.39 6.64
C HIS A 62 -1.52 13.92 5.99
N TYR A 63 -2.00 14.69 5.02
CA TYR A 63 -3.20 14.38 4.27
C TYR A 63 -2.84 13.85 2.88
N ARG A 64 -3.67 12.95 2.35
CA ARG A 64 -3.65 12.51 0.96
C ARG A 64 -5.05 12.50 0.39
N LEU A 65 -5.17 12.87 -0.89
CA LEU A 65 -6.39 12.74 -1.67
C LEU A 65 -6.29 11.49 -2.55
N LEU A 66 -7.25 10.58 -2.41
CA LEU A 66 -7.40 9.39 -3.23
C LEU A 66 -8.69 9.46 -4.05
N ASP A 67 -8.61 9.00 -5.29
CA ASP A 67 -9.77 8.81 -6.15
C ASP A 67 -10.50 7.47 -5.85
N PRO A 68 -11.64 7.20 -6.52
CA PRO A 68 -12.35 5.94 -6.35
C PRO A 68 -11.55 4.69 -6.76
N LYS A 69 -10.47 4.86 -7.53
CA LYS A 69 -9.55 3.79 -7.98
C LYS A 69 -8.33 3.65 -7.05
N ASP A 70 -8.35 4.31 -5.89
CA ASP A 70 -7.24 4.36 -4.92
C ASP A 70 -5.95 4.97 -5.48
N GLN A 71 -6.04 5.84 -6.48
CA GLN A 71 -4.89 6.61 -7.00
C GLN A 71 -4.75 7.91 -6.22
N ARG A 72 -3.50 8.27 -5.89
CA ARG A 72 -3.19 9.51 -5.17
C ARG A 72 -3.09 10.69 -6.11
N HIS A 73 -3.94 11.69 -5.92
CA HIS A 73 -3.94 12.94 -6.68
C HIS A 73 -3.24 14.09 -5.96
N ALA A 74 -3.19 14.05 -4.62
CA ALA A 74 -2.45 15.03 -3.83
C ALA A 74 -2.00 14.52 -2.47
N SER A 75 -1.04 15.24 -1.90
CA SER A 75 -0.54 15.07 -0.53
C SER A 75 -0.15 16.42 0.06
N GLY A 76 -0.32 16.60 1.36
CA GLY A 76 0.09 17.83 2.05
C GLY A 76 -0.83 18.14 3.23
N SER A 77 -1.32 19.38 3.28
CA SER A 77 -2.33 19.82 4.25
C SER A 77 -3.75 19.48 3.77
N LEU A 78 -4.71 19.52 4.71
CA LEU A 78 -6.13 19.32 4.40
C LEU A 78 -6.63 20.32 3.36
N ALA A 79 -6.30 21.60 3.51
CA ALA A 79 -6.71 22.67 2.59
C ALA A 79 -6.23 22.40 1.15
N VAL A 80 -4.99 21.92 0.99
CA VAL A 80 -4.42 21.58 -0.32
C VAL A 80 -5.14 20.39 -0.97
N CYS A 81 -5.63 19.44 -0.17
CA CYS A 81 -6.42 18.31 -0.65
C CYS A 81 -7.86 18.75 -1.00
N GLN A 82 -8.47 19.60 -0.17
CA GLN A 82 -9.81 20.14 -0.41
C GLN A 82 -9.87 21.04 -1.64
N GLN A 83 -8.85 21.86 -1.87
CA GLN A 83 -8.77 22.71 -3.06
C GLN A 83 -8.78 21.90 -4.36
N ARG A 84 -8.23 20.67 -4.35
CA ARG A 84 -8.26 19.77 -5.51
C ARG A 84 -9.52 18.90 -5.59
N LEU A 85 -10.35 18.91 -4.56
CA LEU A 85 -11.62 18.21 -4.53
C LEU A 85 -12.76 19.05 -5.15
N ALA A 86 -12.58 20.38 -5.20
CA ALA A 86 -13.54 21.35 -5.73
C ALA A 86 -13.67 21.32 -7.25
#